data_AF-A0A398BL04-F1
#
_entry.id   AF-A0A398BL04-F1
#
_cell.length_a   1.000
_cell.length_b   1.000
_cell.length_c   1.000
_cell.angle_alpha   90.00
_cell.angle_beta   90.00
_cell.angle_gamma   90.00
#
_symmetry.space_group_name_H-M   'P 1'
#
loop_
_entity.id
_entity.type
_entity.pdbx_description
1 polymer ?
#
loop_
_entity_poly.entity_id
_entity_poly.type
_entity_poly.pdbx_seq_one_letter_code
_entity_poly.pdbx_strand_id
1 'polypeptide(L)' 'MAGAKRPLNDKQRAFAKEYLIDLNATQAAIRAGYSERTAGQIGYELLKKPEIQAEIVSTQ' A
#
# COMPACT_ATOMS: atom_id res chain seq x y z
N MET A 1 1.03 20.42 11.86
CA MET A 1 0.88 20.70 10.42
C MET A 1 -0.06 19.67 9.83
N ALA A 2 -1.13 20.10 9.16
CA ALA A 2 -2.23 19.26 8.71
C ALA A 2 -1.77 18.22 7.67
N GLY A 3 -2.01 16.94 7.97
CA GLY A 3 -1.75 15.84 7.03
C GLY A 3 -2.70 15.95 5.85
N ALA A 4 -2.20 16.49 4.74
CA ALA A 4 -2.94 16.55 3.48
C ALA A 4 -3.24 15.12 3.03
N LYS A 5 -4.52 14.73 3.11
CA LYS A 5 -5.07 13.49 2.53
C LYS A 5 -4.89 13.57 1.01
N ARG A 6 -3.71 13.17 0.52
CA ARG A 6 -3.47 13.05 -0.91
C ARG A 6 -4.30 11.86 -1.40
N PRO A 7 -5.02 11.99 -2.53
CA PRO A 7 -5.73 10.87 -3.10
C PRO A 7 -4.71 9.78 -3.42
N LEU A 8 -5.03 8.55 -3.04
CA LEU A 8 -4.20 7.39 -3.32
C LEU A 8 -3.97 7.28 -4.82
N ASN A 9 -2.75 6.95 -5.23
CA ASN A 9 -2.48 6.56 -6.62
C ASN A 9 -3.05 5.16 -6.89
N ASP A 10 -3.29 4.82 -8.16
CA ASP A 10 -3.85 3.52 -8.53
C ASP A 10 -2.98 2.34 -8.04
N LYS A 11 -1.65 2.50 -8.06
CA LYS A 11 -0.71 1.51 -7.51
C LYS A 11 -0.86 1.32 -6.00
N GLN A 12 -1.16 2.38 -5.27
CA GLN A 12 -1.36 2.34 -3.82
C GLN A 12 -2.69 1.66 -3.46
N ARG A 13 -3.74 1.92 -4.25
CA ARG A 13 -5.01 1.19 -4.13
C ARG A 13 -4.85 -0.29 -4.44
N ALA A 14 -4.14 -0.62 -5.52
CA ALA A 14 -3.84 -2.01 -5.86
C ALA A 14 -3.06 -2.69 -4.74
N PHE A 15 -2.03 -2.03 -4.20
CA PHE A 15 -1.27 -2.52 -3.05
C PHE A 15 -2.17 -2.82 -1.83
N ALA A 16 -3.05 -1.89 -1.45
CA ALA A 16 -3.93 -2.07 -0.31
C ALA A 16 -4.88 -3.28 -0.49
N LYS A 17 -5.42 -3.45 -1.71
CA LYS A 17 -6.29 -4.59 -2.05
C LYS A 17 -5.54 -5.92 -1.99
N GLU A 18 -4.38 -6.01 -2.63
CA GLU A 18 -3.57 -7.24 -2.61
C GLU A 18 -3.05 -7.54 -1.20
N TYR A 19 -2.70 -6.52 -0.41
CA TYR A 19 -2.26 -6.70 0.97
C TYR A 19 -3.36 -7.26 1.86
N LEU A 20 -4.62 -6.87 1.65
CA LEU A 20 -5.77 -7.43 2.36
C LEU A 20 -6.01 -8.91 2.02
N ILE A 21 -5.63 -9.36 0.82
CA ILE A 21 -5.77 -10.75 0.36
C ILE A 21 -4.60 -11.61 0.84
N ASP A 22 -3.37 -11.17 0.56
CA ASP A 22 -2.17 -11.97 0.77
C ASP A 22 -1.55 -11.78 2.17
N LEU A 23 -1.95 -10.73 2.91
CA LEU A 23 -1.35 -10.27 4.18
C LEU A 23 0.18 -10.16 4.11
N ASN A 24 0.71 -9.91 2.91
CA ASN A 24 2.13 -9.89 2.61
C ASN A 24 2.47 -8.62 1.83
N ALA A 25 3.14 -7.68 2.49
CA ALA A 25 3.49 -6.39 1.92
C ALA A 25 4.41 -6.52 0.69
N THR A 26 5.36 -7.46 0.71
CA THR A 26 6.27 -7.66 -0.41
C THR A 26 5.51 -8.16 -1.63
N GLN A 27 4.69 -9.19 -1.48
CA GLN A 27 3.91 -9.76 -2.58
C GLN A 27 2.87 -8.78 -3.11
N ALA A 28 2.17 -8.07 -2.22
CA ALA A 28 1.22 -7.03 -2.59
C ALA A 28 1.87 -5.91 -3.42
N ALA A 29 3.09 -5.50 -3.06
CA ALA A 29 3.83 -4.51 -3.83
C ALA A 29 4.26 -5.04 -5.21
N ILE A 30 4.69 -6.30 -5.32
CA ILE A 30 5.01 -6.92 -6.61
C ILE A 30 3.78 -6.93 -7.52
N ARG A 31 2.64 -7.40 -7.00
CA ARG A 31 1.38 -7.48 -7.75
C ARG A 31 0.81 -6.11 -8.12
N ALA A 32 1.00 -5.11 -7.26
CA ALA A 32 0.67 -3.72 -7.56
C ALA A 32 1.56 -3.08 -8.64
N GLY A 33 2.58 -3.80 -9.14
CA GLY A 33 3.47 -3.35 -10.21
C GLY A 33 4.66 -2.52 -9.73
N TYR A 34 5.15 -2.80 -8.51
CA TYR A 34 6.45 -2.31 -8.03
C TYR A 34 7.55 -3.34 -8.32
N SER A 35 8.79 -2.86 -8.50
CA SER A 35 9.93 -3.72 -8.79
C SER A 35 10.18 -4.70 -7.64
N GLU A 36 10.32 -5.98 -7.96
CA GLU A 36 10.55 -7.05 -6.96
C GLU A 36 11.76 -6.77 -6.06
N ARG A 37 12.81 -6.17 -6.63
CA ARG A 37 14.04 -5.79 -5.91
C ARG A 37 13.79 -4.79 -4.78
N THR A 38 12.79 -3.93 -4.90
CA THR A 38 12.46 -2.88 -3.92
C THR A 38 11.09 -3.09 -3.28
N ALA A 39 10.32 -4.08 -3.72
CA ALA A 39 8.96 -4.35 -3.26
C ALA A 39 8.88 -4.57 -1.74
N GLY A 40 9.89 -5.20 -1.13
CA GLY A 40 9.95 -5.37 0.32
C GLY A 40 10.06 -4.05 1.07
N GLN A 41 10.96 -3.14 0.64
CA GLN A 41 11.08 -1.82 1.24
C GLN A 41 9.85 -0.96 0.97
N ILE A 42 9.39 -0.93 -0.28
CA ILE A 42 8.22 -0.16 -0.71
C ILE A 42 6.97 -0.62 0.05
N GLY A 43 6.73 -1.92 0.18
CA GLY A 43 5.60 -2.45 0.92
C GLY A 43 5.61 -2.01 2.38
N TYR A 44 6.77 -2.06 3.04
CA TYR A 44 6.93 -1.56 4.41
C TYR A 44 6.71 -0.05 4.53
N GLU A 45 7.21 0.74 3.57
CA GLU A 45 6.98 2.19 3.54
C GLU A 45 5.50 2.53 3.29
N LEU A 46 4.84 1.81 2.39
CA LEU A 46 3.41 1.96 2.12
C LEU A 46 2.57 1.64 3.36
N LEU A 47 2.89 0.59 4.11
CA LEU A 47 2.18 0.28 5.37
C LEU A 47 2.32 1.36 6.45
N LYS A 48 3.41 2.12 6.44
CA LYS A 48 3.62 3.26 7.36
C LYS A 48 2.89 4.52 6.91
N LYS A 49 2.40 4.58 5.67
CA LYS A 49 1.70 5.75 5.17
C LYS A 49 0.25 5.77 5.69
N PRO A 50 -0.19 6.87 6.33
CA PRO A 50 -1.54 6.96 6.89
C PRO A 50 -2.64 6.90 5.83
N GLU A 51 -2.36 7.34 4.61
CA GLU A 51 -3.24 7.20 3.44
C GLU A 51 -3.55 5.73 3.09
N ILE A 52 -2.55 4.84 3.18
CA ILE A 52 -2.72 3.39 2.92
C ILE A 52 -3.45 2.74 4.08
N GLN A 53 -3.08 3.07 5.32
CA GLN A 53 -3.75 2.54 6.51
C GLN A 53 -5.23 2.94 6.52
N ALA A 54 -5.55 4.18 6.15
CA ALA A 54 -6.93 4.63 6.02
C ALA A 54 -7.69 3.84 4.96
N GLU A 55 -7.07 3.45 3.84
CA GLU A 55 -7.71 2.61 2.81
C GLU A 55 -7.96 1.19 3.30
N ILE A 56 -6.96 0.58 3.94
CA ILE A 56 -7.06 -0.75 4.52
C ILE A 56 -8.19 -0.81 5.55
N VAL A 57 -8.27 0.20 6.43
CA VAL A 57 -9.33 0.31 7.44
C VAL A 57 -10.68 0.66 6.81
N SER A 58 -10.73 1.55 5.82
CA SER A 58 -12.00 1.92 5.15
C SER A 58 -12.58 0.78 4.31
N THR A 59 -11.76 -0.18 3.91
CA THR A 59 -12.17 -1.36 3.11
C THR A 59 -12.60 -2.53 4.01
N GLN A 60 -12.42 -2.43 5.34
CA GLN A 60 -12.82 -3.44 6.32
C GLN A 60 -14.20 -3.18 6.91
#